data_AF-A0A2W6EM37-F1
#
_entry.id   AF-A0A2W6EM37-F1
#
_cell.length_a   1.000
_cell.length_b   1.000
_cell.length_c   1.000
_cell.angle_alpha   90.00
_cell.angle_beta   90.00
_cell.angle_gamma   90.00
#
_symmetry.space_group_name_H-M   'P 1'
#
loop_
_entity.id
_entity.type
_entity.pdbx_description
1 polymer ?
#
loop_
_entity_poly.entity_id
_entity_poly.type
_entity_poly.pdbx_seq_one_letter_code
_entity_poly.pdbx_strand_id
1 'polypeptide(L)'
;MMVRRLIPEGLAQLVPGPALGALLAGIDIHALTGADAVEVLRARARQLSHEQARLLATMVEVGLCDPDAGAHEVGRLAQSPPCAADEIRAALAWTRR
;
A
#
# COMPACT_ATOMS: atom_id res chain seq x y z
N MET A 1 -35.84 -9.06 4.42
CA MET A 1 -35.16 -9.14 5.72
C MET A 1 -33.68 -9.32 5.45
N MET A 2 -32.83 -8.32 5.70
CA MET A 2 -31.38 -8.46 5.51
C MET A 2 -30.79 -9.24 6.68
N VAL A 3 -30.08 -10.33 6.39
CA VAL A 3 -29.35 -11.12 7.39
C VAL A 3 -28.06 -10.36 7.73
N ARG A 4 -27.88 -10.01 9.01
CA ARG A 4 -26.66 -9.38 9.53
C ARG A 4 -25.43 -10.23 9.17
N ARG A 5 -24.44 -9.65 8.48
CA ARG A 5 -23.09 -10.23 8.41
C ARG A 5 -22.24 -9.67 9.53
N LEU A 6 -21.68 -10.56 10.34
CA LEU A 6 -20.64 -10.21 11.31
C LEU A 6 -19.31 -10.09 10.58
N ILE A 7 -18.50 -9.13 11.00
CA ILE A 7 -17.09 -9.07 10.56
C ILE A 7 -16.33 -10.27 11.17
N PRO A 8 -15.29 -10.78 10.50
CA PRO A 8 -14.51 -11.89 11.02
C PRO A 8 -13.94 -11.59 12.41
N GLU A 9 -14.03 -12.56 13.32
CA GLU A 9 -13.32 -12.49 14.59
C GLU A 9 -11.83 -12.32 14.34
N GLY A 10 -11.16 -11.51 15.17
CA GLY A 10 -9.72 -11.28 15.00
C GLY A 10 -9.34 -10.13 14.05
N LEU A 11 -10.31 -9.45 13.40
CA LEU A 11 -10.01 -8.40 12.41
C LEU A 11 -9.12 -7.27 12.95
N ALA A 12 -9.28 -6.91 14.22
CA ALA A 12 -8.48 -5.87 14.86
C ALA A 12 -7.00 -6.30 15.05
N GLN A 13 -6.75 -7.60 15.19
CA GLN A 13 -5.43 -8.19 15.45
C GLN A 13 -4.69 -8.59 14.17
N LEU A 14 -5.38 -8.68 13.03
CA LEU A 14 -4.74 -8.97 11.76
C LEU A 14 -3.77 -7.86 11.36
N VAL A 15 -2.52 -8.29 11.10
CA VAL A 15 -1.44 -7.43 10.63
C VAL A 15 -1.75 -6.96 9.20
N PRO A 16 -1.52 -5.67 8.88
CA PRO A 16 -1.60 -5.19 7.51
C PRO A 16 -0.71 -5.97 6.55
N GLY A 17 -1.23 -6.28 5.37
CA GLY A 17 -0.56 -7.09 4.36
C GLY A 17 -1.54 -7.89 3.50
N PRO A 18 -1.04 -8.83 2.68
CA PRO A 18 -1.85 -9.52 1.68
C PRO A 18 -3.10 -10.20 2.25
N ALA A 19 -2.97 -10.86 3.41
CA ALA A 19 -4.07 -11.56 4.07
C ALA A 19 -5.20 -10.60 4.51
N LEU A 20 -4.85 -9.47 5.14
CA LEU A 20 -5.84 -8.47 5.53
C LEU A 20 -6.50 -7.82 4.30
N GLY A 21 -5.72 -7.52 3.26
CA GLY A 21 -6.23 -6.96 2.00
C GLY A 21 -7.27 -7.86 1.33
N ALA A 22 -6.97 -9.16 1.21
CA ALA A 22 -7.88 -10.15 0.64
C ALA A 22 -9.18 -10.26 1.45
N LEU A 23 -9.08 -10.27 2.78
CA LEU A 23 -10.25 -10.30 3.67
C LEU A 23 -11.11 -9.05 3.48
N LEU A 24 -10.51 -7.85 3.52
CA LEU A 24 -11.23 -6.58 3.41
C LEU A 24 -11.92 -6.39 2.04
N ALA A 25 -11.37 -6.99 0.97
CA ALA A 25 -11.96 -6.97 -0.37
C ALA A 25 -13.27 -7.76 -0.46
N GLY A 26 -13.47 -8.77 0.40
CA GLY A 26 -14.69 -9.58 0.47
C GLY A 26 -15.82 -8.97 1.31
N ILE A 27 -15.60 -7.83 1.97
CA ILE A 27 -16.59 -7.22 2.87
C ILE A 27 -17.54 -6.31 2.09
N ASP A 28 -18.83 -6.63 2.16
CA ASP A 28 -19.91 -5.73 1.77
C ASP A 28 -20.25 -4.78 2.93
N ILE A 29 -19.90 -3.50 2.79
CA ILE A 29 -20.09 -2.46 3.81
C ILE A 29 -21.57 -2.16 4.08
N HIS A 30 -22.47 -2.40 3.12
CA HIS A 30 -23.89 -2.11 3.27
C HIS A 30 -24.64 -3.20 4.06
N ALA A 31 -24.00 -4.35 4.29
CA ALA A 31 -24.52 -5.47 5.07
C ALA A 31 -24.05 -5.48 6.53
N LEU A 32 -23.31 -4.44 6.97
CA LEU A 32 -22.72 -4.34 8.31
C LEU A 32 -23.54 -3.45 9.25
N THR A 33 -23.40 -3.72 10.55
CA THR A 33 -23.85 -2.76 11.57
C THR A 33 -22.89 -1.56 11.62
N GLY A 34 -23.34 -0.44 12.19
CA GLY A 34 -22.48 0.75 12.34
C GLY A 34 -21.20 0.47 13.14
N ALA A 35 -21.28 -0.38 14.17
CA ALA A 35 -20.11 -0.77 14.96
C ALA A 35 -19.12 -1.60 14.13
N ASP A 36 -19.62 -2.58 13.37
CA ASP A 36 -18.81 -3.42 12.50
C ASP A 36 -18.16 -2.59 11.37
N ALA A 37 -18.87 -1.60 10.84
CA ALA A 37 -18.36 -0.67 9.83
C ALA A 37 -17.18 0.17 10.35
N VAL A 38 -17.21 0.61 11.61
CA VAL A 38 -16.10 1.34 12.25
C VAL A 38 -14.85 0.46 12.37
N GLU A 39 -15.00 -0.82 12.72
CA GLU A 39 -13.89 -1.76 12.78
C GLU A 39 -13.27 -2.02 11.40
N VAL A 40 -14.10 -2.16 10.37
CA VAL A 40 -13.64 -2.28 8.98
C VAL A 40 -12.92 -1.03 8.51
N LEU A 41 -13.42 0.17 8.87
CA LEU A 41 -12.74 1.43 8.56
C LEU A 41 -11.34 1.47 9.19
N ARG A 42 -11.22 1.09 10.48
CA ARG A 42 -9.92 1.03 11.18
C ARG A 42 -8.97 0.05 10.50
N ALA A 43 -9.46 -1.13 10.11
CA ALA A 43 -8.65 -2.13 9.41
C ALA A 43 -8.20 -1.64 8.02
N ARG A 44 -9.10 -1.00 7.25
CA ARG A 44 -8.76 -0.38 5.96
C ARG A 44 -7.74 0.74 6.09
N ALA A 45 -7.84 1.57 7.14
CA ALA A 45 -6.85 2.61 7.39
C ALA A 45 -5.45 2.03 7.61
N ARG A 46 -5.31 0.97 8.44
CA ARG A 46 -4.02 0.29 8.64
C ARG A 46 -3.50 -0.34 7.35
N GLN A 47 -4.38 -0.95 6.56
CA GLN A 47 -4.02 -1.54 5.26
C GLN A 47 -3.56 -0.48 4.27
N LEU A 48 -4.23 0.67 4.20
CA LEU A 48 -3.83 1.80 3.36
C LEU A 48 -2.43 2.29 3.75
N SER A 49 -2.16 2.46 5.04
CA SER A 49 -0.83 2.85 5.51
C SER A 49 0.25 1.83 5.15
N HIS A 50 -0.05 0.53 5.17
CA HIS A 50 0.87 -0.52 4.73
C HIS A 50 1.23 -0.38 3.25
N GLU A 51 0.23 -0.22 2.37
CA GLU A 51 0.49 -0.05 0.93
C GLU A 51 1.21 1.26 0.62
N GLN A 52 0.88 2.35 1.32
CA GLN A 52 1.59 3.62 1.19
C GLN A 52 3.06 3.50 1.62
N ALA A 53 3.35 2.82 2.73
CA ALA A 53 4.72 2.58 3.18
C ALA A 53 5.52 1.78 2.14
N ARG A 54 4.91 0.78 1.50
CA ARG A 54 5.54 0.01 0.42
C ARG A 54 5.81 0.85 -0.81
N LEU A 55 4.86 1.67 -1.24
CA LEU A 55 5.06 2.60 -2.35
C LEU A 55 6.25 3.53 -2.08
N LEU A 56 6.29 4.15 -0.89
CA LEU A 56 7.38 5.05 -0.50
C LEU A 56 8.73 4.32 -0.43
N ALA A 57 8.78 3.11 0.11
CA ALA A 57 10.00 2.30 0.13
C ALA A 57 10.49 1.97 -1.29
N THR A 58 9.59 1.63 -2.21
CA THR A 58 9.91 1.41 -3.62
C THR A 58 10.45 2.68 -4.28
N MET A 59 9.86 3.85 -4.00
CA MET A 59 10.35 5.13 -4.50
C MET A 59 11.78 5.41 -4.02
N VAL A 60 12.09 5.12 -2.75
CA VAL A 60 13.45 5.25 -2.22
C VAL A 60 14.42 4.34 -2.97
N GLU A 61 14.03 3.09 -3.23
CA GLU A 61 14.89 2.15 -3.95
C GLU A 61 15.13 2.60 -5.40
N VAL A 62 14.08 3.03 -6.12
CA VAL A 62 14.22 3.63 -7.46
C VAL A 62 15.18 4.81 -7.43
N GLY A 63 15.09 5.66 -6.40
CA GLY A 63 15.97 6.81 -6.25
C GLY A 63 17.43 6.45 -5.91
N LEU A 64 17.73 5.20 -5.57
CA LEU A 64 19.06 4.68 -5.29
C LEU A 64 19.57 3.72 -6.36
N CYS A 65 18.77 3.41 -7.39
CA CYS A 65 19.25 2.62 -8.53
C CYS A 65 20.36 3.38 -9.27
N ASP A 66 21.40 2.66 -9.68
CA ASP A 66 22.45 3.18 -10.56
C ASP A 66 21.90 3.28 -12.00
N PRO A 67 21.80 4.49 -12.58
CA PRO A 67 21.28 4.65 -13.94
C PRO A 67 22.21 4.09 -15.02
N ASP A 68 23.49 3.86 -14.71
CA ASP A 68 24.47 3.33 -15.65
C ASP A 68 24.56 1.79 -15.61
N ALA A 69 23.85 1.14 -14.67
CA ALA A 69 23.80 -0.31 -14.57
C ALA A 69 23.10 -0.94 -15.79
N GLY A 70 23.62 -2.08 -16.26
CA GLY A 70 22.99 -2.83 -17.34
C GLY A 70 21.61 -3.37 -16.96
N ALA A 71 20.76 -3.64 -17.95
CA ALA A 71 19.37 -4.08 -17.76
C ALA A 71 19.18 -5.39 -16.96
N HIS A 72 20.25 -6.14 -16.73
CA HIS A 72 20.27 -7.38 -15.95
C HIS A 72 21.22 -7.32 -14.75
N GLU A 73 21.68 -6.12 -14.41
CA GLU A 73 22.59 -5.86 -13.30
C GLU A 73 21.85 -5.17 -12.17
N VAL A 74 22.22 -5.52 -10.94
CA VAL A 74 21.74 -4.81 -9.76
C VAL A 74 22.78 -3.76 -9.41
N GLY A 75 22.54 -2.51 -9.83
CA GLY A 75 23.34 -1.35 -9.46
C GLY A 75 22.61 -0.51 -8.41
N ARG A 76 23.26 -0.26 -7.27
CA ARG A 76 22.69 0.55 -6.19
C ARG A 76 23.71 1.54 -5.67
N LEU A 77 23.36 2.82 -5.73
CA LEU A 77 24.17 3.94 -5.27
C LEU A 77 24.04 4.12 -3.75
N ALA A 78 25.10 4.64 -3.13
CA ALA A 78 25.09 4.99 -1.71
C ALA A 78 24.26 6.25 -1.41
N GLN A 79 24.08 7.11 -2.41
CA GLN A 79 23.32 8.36 -2.34
C GLN A 79 22.50 8.55 -3.60
N SER A 80 21.35 9.21 -3.47
CA SER A 80 20.45 9.47 -4.59
C SER A 80 21.03 10.53 -5.53
N PRO A 81 21.12 10.27 -6.85
CA PRO A 81 21.57 11.26 -7.81
C PRO A 81 20.50 12.35 -8.03
N PRO A 82 20.87 13.56 -8.50
CA PRO A 82 19.92 14.65 -8.70
C PRO A 82 18.76 14.33 -9.66
N CYS A 83 18.94 13.39 -10.60
CA CYS A 83 17.93 12.99 -11.58
C CYS A 83 16.93 11.95 -11.06
N ALA A 84 17.16 11.33 -9.89
CA ALA A 84 16.31 10.26 -9.35
C ALA A 84 14.83 10.66 -9.22
N ALA A 85 14.56 11.90 -8.86
CA ALA A 85 13.19 12.41 -8.72
C ALA A 85 12.45 12.48 -10.08
N ASP A 86 13.17 12.67 -11.19
CA ASP A 86 12.57 12.73 -12.51
C ASP A 86 12.10 11.33 -12.98
N GLU A 87 12.85 10.28 -12.63
CA GLU A 87 12.49 8.87 -12.90
C GLU A 87 11.19 8.49 -12.19
N ILE A 88 11.10 8.75 -10.88
CA ILE A 88 9.90 8.48 -10.06
C ILE A 88 8.70 9.26 -10.62
N ARG A 89 8.90 10.52 -11.00
CA ARG A 89 7.86 11.36 -11.58
C ARG A 89 7.34 10.79 -12.90
N ALA A 90 8.24 10.35 -13.78
CA ALA A 90 7.89 9.73 -15.04
C ALA A 90 7.07 8.45 -14.83
N ALA A 91 7.51 7.58 -13.91
CA ALA A 91 6.86 6.31 -13.60
C ALA A 91 5.44 6.47 -13.02
N LEU A 92 5.23 7.49 -12.17
CA LEU A 92 3.94 7.72 -11.49
C LEU A 92 3.05 8.74 -12.21
N ALA A 93 3.49 9.26 -13.36
CA ALA A 93 2.82 10.33 -14.10
C ALA A 93 2.50 11.56 -13.23
N TRP A 94 3.39 11.88 -12.28
CA TRP A 94 3.22 13.02 -11.39
C TRP A 94 3.70 14.32 -12.04
N THR A 95 3.12 15.45 -11.63
CA THR A 95 3.61 16.77 -12.04
C THR A 95 4.78 17.20 -11.17
N ARG A 96 5.55 18.20 -11.62
CA ARG A 96 6.66 18.78 -10.85
C ARG A 96 6.19 19.56 -9.60
N ARG A 97 4.90 19.90 -9.55
CA ARG A 97 4.25 20.70 -8.51
C ARG A 97 3.18 19.88 -7.84
#